data_AF-A0A9E1W047-F1
#
_entry.id   AF-A0A9E1W047-F1
#
_cell.length_a   1.000
_cell.length_b   1.000
_cell.length_c   1.000
_cell.angle_alpha   90.00
_cell.angle_beta   90.00
_cell.angle_gamma   90.00
#
_symmetry.space_group_name_H-M   'P 1'
#
loop_
_entity.id
_entity.type
_entity.pdbx_description
1 polymer ?
#
loop_
_entity_poly.entity_id
_entity_poly.type
_entity_poly.pdbx_seq_one_letter_code
_entity_poly.pdbx_strand_id
1 'polypeptide(L)'
;MIEDEAEIEISNEDFWYKIVDFLQQNWAVIEPEGSGFKVLFFNDCSGIFDSIEFDSLEDTKTALRRNGFENYNKDQEVHNFIAKPKAPLRGGAHLNNSIYSSGRLWD
;
A
#
# COMPACT_ATOMS: atom_id res chain seq x y z
N MET A 1 7.87 25.78 8.19
CA MET A 1 6.44 25.43 8.18
C MET A 1 6.42 23.93 8.00
N ILE A 2 6.06 23.19 9.04
CA ILE A 2 5.87 21.75 8.93
C ILE A 2 4.51 21.63 8.27
N GLU A 3 4.46 21.21 7.01
CA GLU A 3 3.20 20.83 6.39
C GLU A 3 2.70 19.63 7.20
N ASP A 4 1.61 19.83 7.96
CA ASP A 4 0.96 18.78 8.73
C ASP A 4 0.75 17.56 7.83
N GLU A 5 1.40 16.44 8.18
CA GLU A 5 1.14 15.15 7.56
C GLU A 5 -0.33 14.79 7.87
N ALA A 6 -1.21 14.82 6.87
CA ALA A 6 -2.60 14.47 7.03
C ALA A 6 -2.72 12.99 7.40
N GLU A 7 -3.24 12.68 8.59
CA GLU A 7 -3.53 11.31 8.98
C GLU A 7 -4.70 10.77 8.15
N ILE A 8 -4.49 9.62 7.50
CA ILE A 8 -5.51 8.91 6.72
C ILE A 8 -5.94 7.69 7.53
N GLU A 9 -7.19 7.72 7.98
CA GLU A 9 -7.84 6.56 8.57
C GLU A 9 -8.16 5.53 7.48
N ILE A 10 -7.80 4.28 7.75
CA ILE A 10 -8.10 3.15 6.88
C ILE A 10 -9.24 2.33 7.47
N SER A 11 -10.10 1.84 6.60
CA SER A 11 -11.31 1.08 6.96
C SER A 11 -10.98 -0.33 7.42
N ASN A 12 -9.82 -0.85 7.01
CA ASN A 12 -9.38 -2.21 7.30
C ASN A 12 -7.85 -2.32 7.33
N GLU A 13 -7.34 -3.38 7.94
CA GLU A 13 -5.92 -3.69 7.94
C GLU A 13 -5.59 -5.02 7.22
N ASP A 14 -6.29 -5.31 6.10
CA ASP A 14 -5.97 -6.42 5.18
C ASP A 14 -4.79 -6.01 4.29
N PHE A 15 -3.60 -6.03 4.88
CA PHE A 15 -2.41 -5.50 4.23
C PHE A 15 -1.83 -6.47 3.22
N TRP A 16 -1.23 -5.87 2.21
CA TRP A 16 -0.45 -6.50 1.18
C TRP A 16 0.99 -6.04 1.33
N TYR A 17 1.95 -6.93 1.07
CA TYR A 17 3.36 -6.63 1.22
C TYR A 17 4.14 -7.12 -0.01
N LYS A 18 5.25 -6.44 -0.30
CA LYS A 18 6.23 -6.83 -1.29
C LYS A 18 7.62 -6.53 -0.73
N ILE A 19 8.49 -7.53 -0.71
CA ILE A 19 9.90 -7.32 -0.38
C ILE A 19 10.56 -6.65 -1.58
N VAL A 20 11.16 -5.48 -1.37
CA VAL A 20 11.76 -4.67 -2.45
C VAL A 20 13.28 -4.61 -2.39
N ASP A 21 13.86 -4.66 -1.20
CA ASP A 21 15.31 -4.71 -0.97
C ASP A 21 15.61 -5.35 0.40
N PHE A 22 16.86 -5.34 0.84
CA PHE A 22 17.29 -5.95 2.08
C PHE A 22 16.60 -5.30 3.30
N LEU A 23 15.66 -6.04 3.91
CA LEU A 23 14.82 -5.60 5.02
C LEU A 23 13.89 -4.41 4.71
N GLN A 24 13.64 -4.11 3.43
CA GLN A 24 12.68 -3.08 3.03
C GLN A 24 11.43 -3.71 2.43
N GLN A 25 10.26 -3.26 2.88
CA GLN A 25 8.97 -3.70 2.38
C GLN A 25 8.16 -2.52 1.86
N ASN A 26 7.51 -2.75 0.73
CA ASN A 26 6.43 -1.90 0.27
C ASN A 26 5.12 -2.53 0.69
N TRP A 27 4.26 -1.74 1.32
CA TRP A 27 2.96 -2.15 1.79
C TRP A 27 1.87 -1.57 0.92
N ALA A 28 0.74 -2.25 0.88
CA ALA A 28 -0.45 -1.78 0.21
C ALA A 28 -1.71 -2.14 1.00
N VAL A 29 -2.70 -1.26 0.96
CA VAL A 29 -4.05 -1.52 1.48
C VAL A 29 -5.07 -1.11 0.43
N ILE A 30 -6.14 -1.90 0.31
CA ILE A 30 -7.25 -1.62 -0.60
C ILE A 30 -8.34 -0.93 0.21
N GLU A 31 -8.68 0.29 -0.19
CA GLU A 31 -9.76 1.07 0.40
C GLU A 31 -10.87 1.30 -0.64
N PRO A 32 -12.15 1.21 -0.24
CA PRO A 32 -13.26 1.58 -1.11
C PRO A 32 -13.24 3.10 -1.36
N GLU A 33 -13.34 3.53 -2.62
CA GLU A 33 -13.38 4.94 -3.00
C GLU A 33 -14.52 5.19 -3.99
N GLY A 34 -15.61 5.82 -3.50
CA GLY A 34 -16.80 6.07 -4.31
C GLY A 34 -17.44 4.78 -4.83
N SER A 35 -17.42 4.59 -6.16
CA SER A 35 -17.91 3.37 -6.81
C SER A 35 -16.80 2.37 -7.18
N GLY A 36 -15.55 2.71 -6.91
CA GLY A 36 -14.38 1.89 -7.20
C GLY A 36 -13.55 1.61 -5.94
N PHE A 37 -12.26 1.35 -6.16
CA PHE A 37 -11.29 1.00 -5.14
C PHE A 37 -10.01 1.78 -5.35
N LYS A 38 -9.37 2.21 -4.27
CA LYS A 38 -8.05 2.80 -4.28
C LYS A 38 -7.09 1.92 -3.52
N VAL A 39 -5.94 1.65 -4.13
CA VAL A 39 -4.79 1.06 -3.45
C VAL A 39 -3.93 2.20 -2.93
N LEU A 40 -3.69 2.22 -1.62
CA LEU A 40 -2.72 3.11 -1.00
C LEU A 40 -1.42 2.33 -0.79
N PHE A 41 -0.30 2.84 -1.29
CA PHE A 41 1.02 2.27 -1.08
C PHE A 41 1.78 3.06 -0.03
N PHE A 42 2.37 2.35 0.93
CA PHE A 42 3.04 2.95 2.08
C PHE A 42 4.27 2.15 2.51
N ASN A 43 5.16 2.81 3.24
CA ASN A 43 6.39 2.20 3.75
C ASN A 43 6.19 1.60 5.15
N ASP A 44 7.23 0.96 5.69
CA ASP A 44 7.24 0.38 7.03
C ASP A 44 6.93 1.37 8.17
N CYS A 45 7.11 2.67 7.91
CA CYS A 45 6.79 3.76 8.85
C CYS A 45 5.37 4.33 8.64
N SER A 46 4.52 3.65 7.88
CA SER A 46 3.14 4.05 7.57
C SER A 46 3.02 5.36 6.77
N GLY A 47 4.11 5.80 6.12
CA GLY A 47 4.09 6.95 5.22
C GLY A 47 3.61 6.54 3.84
N ILE A 48 2.51 7.14 3.38
CA ILE A 48 1.94 6.91 2.04
C ILE A 48 2.83 7.60 1.01
N PHE A 49 3.21 6.88 -0.03
CA PHE A 49 4.06 7.41 -1.11
C PHE A 49 3.44 7.30 -2.51
N ASP A 50 2.40 6.47 -2.69
CA ASP A 50 1.71 6.33 -3.98
C ASP A 50 0.27 5.83 -3.81
N SER A 51 -0.55 6.00 -4.85
CA SER A 51 -1.89 5.41 -4.90
C SER A 51 -2.35 5.13 -6.33
N ILE A 52 -3.14 4.07 -6.53
CA ILE A 52 -3.76 3.73 -7.83
C ILE A 52 -5.23 3.41 -7.63
N GLU A 53 -6.08 3.89 -8.54
CA GLU A 53 -7.52 3.63 -8.56
C GLU A 53 -7.86 2.47 -9.51
N PHE A 54 -8.87 1.70 -9.16
CA PHE A 54 -9.39 0.54 -9.90
C PHE A 54 -10.91 0.50 -9.86
N ASP A 55 -11.54 0.01 -10.92
CA ASP A 55 -13.00 -0.12 -10.99
C ASP A 55 -13.55 -1.32 -10.21
N SER A 56 -12.72 -2.35 -9.95
CA SER A 56 -13.14 -3.59 -9.29
C SER A 56 -12.12 -4.10 -8.28
N LEU A 57 -12.63 -4.72 -7.21
CA LEU A 57 -11.82 -5.39 -6.20
C LEU A 57 -11.04 -6.57 -6.77
N GLU A 58 -11.60 -7.28 -7.74
CA GLU A 58 -10.94 -8.42 -8.40
C GLU A 58 -9.75 -7.95 -9.24
N ASP A 59 -9.93 -6.88 -10.04
CA ASP A 59 -8.84 -6.24 -10.78
C ASP A 59 -7.75 -5.74 -9.83
N THR A 60 -8.14 -5.09 -8.73
CA THR A 60 -7.20 -4.59 -7.72
C THR A 60 -6.30 -5.70 -7.17
N LYS A 61 -6.91 -6.80 -6.72
CA LYS A 61 -6.19 -7.96 -6.16
C LYS A 61 -5.32 -8.66 -7.21
N THR A 62 -5.83 -8.76 -8.43
CA THR A 62 -5.10 -9.37 -9.55
C THR A 62 -3.88 -8.53 -9.91
N ALA A 63 -4.02 -7.20 -9.97
CA ALA A 63 -2.93 -6.28 -10.26
C ALA A 63 -1.86 -6.30 -9.16
N LEU A 64 -2.25 -6.33 -7.88
CA LEU A 64 -1.33 -6.50 -6.75
C LEU A 64 -0.53 -7.81 -6.86
N ARG A 65 -1.21 -8.94 -7.07
CA ARG A 65 -0.55 -10.25 -7.24
C ARG A 65 0.39 -10.26 -8.43
N ARG A 66 -0.04 -9.74 -9.58
CA ARG A 66 0.80 -9.64 -10.79
C ARG A 66 2.06 -8.83 -10.55
N ASN A 67 1.97 -7.79 -9.74
CA ASN A 67 3.09 -6.91 -9.40
C ASN A 67 3.91 -7.38 -8.18
N GLY A 68 3.70 -8.62 -7.73
CA GLY A 68 4.52 -9.27 -6.70
C GLY A 68 4.15 -8.91 -5.28
N PHE A 69 2.96 -8.36 -5.04
CA PHE A 69 2.42 -8.19 -3.71
C PHE A 69 1.70 -9.46 -3.24
N GLU A 70 1.90 -9.80 -1.98
CA GLU A 70 1.23 -10.90 -1.31
C GLU A 70 0.37 -10.40 -0.15
N ASN A 71 -0.72 -11.09 0.13
CA ASN A 71 -1.60 -10.72 1.24
C ASN A 71 -0.96 -11.15 2.57
N TYR A 72 -0.53 -10.18 3.37
CA TYR A 72 0.13 -10.40 4.66
C TYR A 72 -0.78 -11.15 5.63
N ASN A 73 -2.07 -10.80 5.68
CA ASN A 73 -3.01 -11.39 6.63
C ASN A 73 -3.26 -12.89 6.39
N LYS A 74 -3.02 -13.37 5.16
CA LYS A 74 -3.16 -14.78 4.78
C LYS A 74 -1.85 -15.58 4.88
N ASP A 75 -0.72 -14.91 4.98
CA ASP A 75 0.60 -15.53 5.07
C ASP A 75 1.01 -15.61 6.55
N GLN A 76 0.84 -16.78 7.18
CA GLN A 76 1.17 -16.94 8.60
C GLN A 76 2.68 -17.06 8.84
N GLU A 77 3.46 -17.48 7.85
CA GLU A 77 4.89 -17.68 8.00
C GLU A 77 5.60 -16.33 8.09
N VAL A 78 5.15 -15.36 7.29
CA VAL A 78 5.75 -14.02 7.23
C VAL A 78 5.60 -13.22 8.53
N HIS A 79 4.59 -13.53 9.36
CA HIS A 79 4.37 -12.85 10.65
C HIS A 79 5.53 -13.02 11.64
N ASN A 80 6.38 -14.02 11.44
CA ASN A 80 7.56 -14.25 12.28
C ASN A 80 8.75 -13.36 11.91
N PHE A 81 8.75 -12.76 10.71
CA PHE A 81 9.92 -12.09 10.15
C PHE A 81 9.66 -10.65 9.73
N ILE A 82 8.41 -10.32 9.40
CA ILE A 82 8.02 -8.98 8.95
C ILE A 82 7.06 -8.37 9.97
N ALA A 83 7.41 -7.19 10.45
CA ALA A 83 6.56 -6.44 11.36
C ALA A 83 5.51 -5.67 10.57
N LYS A 84 4.23 -5.90 10.90
CA LYS A 84 3.12 -5.15 10.32
C LYS A 84 3.20 -3.66 10.70
N PRO A 85 3.04 -2.72 9.74
CA PRO A 85 2.96 -1.29 10.03
C PRO A 85 1.72 -0.94 10.86
N LYS A 86 1.74 0.22 11.51
CA LYS A 86 0.65 0.69 12.37
C LYS A 86 -0.24 1.70 11.66
N ALA A 87 -1.55 1.63 11.87
CA ALA A 87 -2.47 2.72 11.54
C ALA A 87 -2.46 3.82 12.65
N PRO A 88 -2.90 5.07 12.37
CA PRO A 88 -3.33 5.58 11.06
C PRO A 88 -2.15 5.78 10.09
N LEU A 89 -2.45 5.78 8.79
CA LEU A 89 -1.44 6.06 7.78
C LEU A 89 -1.19 7.57 7.73
N ARG A 90 0.03 7.97 7.37
CA ARG A 90 0.40 9.39 7.25
C ARG A 90 0.47 9.76 5.78
N GLY A 91 -0.42 10.66 5.38
CA GLY A 91 -0.40 11.32 4.08
C GLY A 91 0.49 12.56 4.16
N GLY A 92 1.54 12.63 3.34
CA GLY A 92 2.42 13.79 3.34
C GLY A 92 3.01 14.03 1.96
N ALA A 93 2.54 15.11 1.30
CA ALA A 93 3.12 15.97 0.24
C ALA A 93 4.06 15.41 -0.86
N HIS A 94 4.30 14.11 -0.94
CA HIS A 94 5.26 13.49 -1.85
C HIS A 94 4.66 12.30 -2.61
N LEU A 95 3.43 12.45 -3.10
CA LEU A 95 2.94 11.71 -4.28
C LEU A 95 3.85 11.90 -5.53
N ASN A 96 4.90 12.73 -5.42
CA ASN A 96 5.91 12.98 -6.46
C ASN A 96 6.77 11.77 -6.84
N ASN A 97 6.72 10.67 -6.09
CA ASN A 97 7.35 9.42 -6.47
C ASN A 97 6.27 8.40 -6.86
N SER A 98 5.54 8.68 -7.94
CA SER A 98 4.67 7.76 -8.67
C SER A 98 5.44 6.49 -9.08
N ILE A 99 5.80 5.63 -8.14
CA ILE A 99 6.66 4.46 -8.38
C ILE A 99 5.84 3.39 -9.11
N TYR A 100 4.59 3.20 -8.67
CA TYR A 100 3.64 2.29 -9.27
C TYR A 100 2.71 3.03 -10.22
N SER A 101 2.15 4.17 -9.81
CA SER A 101 1.18 4.91 -10.64
C SER A 101 1.77 5.48 -11.93
N SER A 102 3.10 5.64 -12.05
CA SER A 102 3.74 6.00 -13.32
C SER A 102 3.80 4.87 -14.35
N GLY A 103 3.46 3.63 -13.95
CA GLY A 103 3.61 2.44 -14.79
C GLY A 103 5.05 1.94 -14.92
N ARG A 104 6.04 2.56 -14.26
CA ARG A 104 7.45 2.13 -14.36
C ARG A 104 7.70 0.77 -13.71
N LEU A 105 7.06 0.51 -12.57
CA LEU A 105 7.15 -0.75 -11.82
C LEU A 105 5.77 -1.41 -11.65
N TRP A 106 4.80 -1.01 -12.48
CA TRP A 106 3.44 -1.52 -12.46
C TRP A 106 3.02 -1.88 -13.89
N ASP A 107 3.06 -3.17 -14.19
CA ASP A 107 2.61 -3.74 -15.47
C ASP A 107 1.13 -4.11 -15.38
#